data_AF-A0A2E4GLV0-F1
#
_entry.id   AF-A0A2E4GLV0-F1
#
_cell.length_a   1.000
_cell.length_b   1.000
_cell.length_c   1.000
_cell.angle_alpha   90.00
_cell.angle_beta   90.00
_cell.angle_gamma   90.00
#
_symmetry.space_group_name_H-M   'P 1'
#
loop_
_entity.id
_entity.type
_entity.pdbx_description
1 polymer ?
#
loop_
_entity_poly.entity_id
_entity_poly.type
_entity_poly.pdbx_seq_one_letter_code
_entity_poly.pdbx_strand_id
1 'polypeptide(L)'
;MIRVSRYIIYLLILSTSYLNAEPQLSSWYTEKTGKYARIFTSKANEASGTTSITWSRGQGIQNSPTYAGIHAIYNSADWVYIKTSGLGFHVMGPWYLNEAKTRDFPSFPGNTATTYRVPKTPTVFNGNVTTSPGAIGYFVDGVALFDATDTFSYISSSGADGSPLGGGRGDGVWNRDAYVNEGVTFDAAFAHQAMNLHHYHANAPAVRHLLGGSVDYNELTNRYTENFNGLHSPILGWVADGHPVYGPYAYDDPIDPDSKIRRMISGYQKRDGTNGSTNLNSTGRRSLPRWVTTLEGRSTSISSNRYGPNVSNQYILGHYLEDYAYKGHLGLTQGKDYDLDEHNGRFCVTPEFPEGVWAYFTTVEDDGTPVFPYNVGRNYYGTPSGGSVNAVPAQAIKIFSGGPNKQHQAKTISSTNNVVTFIWDTVEGASYRVDASPDLKTWYEGNVKFTADSINQDSIYNKPGSRADRFYRMIRTGIEDFDNSGFSDDFGDGPEPGNNNGAGGINPGGGGGPGGGSNPTGNDLIVAPDQGRAG
;
A
#
# COMPACT_ATOMS: atom_id res chain seq x y z
N MET A 1 -75.66 13.59 -4.84
CA MET A 1 -74.53 13.87 -5.76
C MET A 1 -73.32 14.30 -4.95
N ILE A 2 -72.28 13.46 -4.98
CA ILE A 2 -70.86 13.71 -4.69
C ILE A 2 -70.51 14.31 -3.32
N ARG A 3 -70.11 13.46 -2.37
CA ARG A 3 -69.16 13.82 -1.29
C ARG A 3 -67.82 13.17 -1.62
N VAL A 4 -66.84 13.99 -1.99
CA VAL A 4 -65.46 13.58 -2.31
C VAL A 4 -64.71 13.28 -1.02
N SER A 5 -64.18 12.07 -0.91
CA SER A 5 -63.27 11.65 0.17
C SER A 5 -61.89 12.28 -0.04
N ARG A 6 -61.37 13.02 0.94
CA ARG A 6 -59.99 13.51 0.94
C ARG A 6 -59.09 12.45 1.57
N TYR A 7 -58.39 11.68 0.74
CA TYR A 7 -57.23 10.91 1.19
C TYR A 7 -56.00 11.81 1.11
N ILE A 8 -55.42 12.12 2.27
CA ILE A 8 -54.12 12.78 2.38
C ILE A 8 -53.07 11.69 2.15
N ILE A 9 -52.42 11.73 0.98
CA ILE A 9 -51.26 10.90 0.67
C ILE A 9 -50.06 11.55 1.37
N TYR A 10 -49.54 10.90 2.42
CA TYR A 10 -48.22 11.22 2.95
C TYR A 10 -47.18 10.75 1.94
N LEU A 11 -46.58 11.69 1.22
CA LEU A 11 -45.42 11.44 0.37
C LEU A 11 -44.24 11.13 1.30
N LEU A 12 -43.92 9.84 1.48
CA LEU A 12 -42.72 9.40 2.16
C LEU A 12 -41.53 9.77 1.26
N ILE A 13 -40.87 10.89 1.54
CA ILE A 13 -39.59 11.21 0.90
C ILE A 13 -38.58 10.23 1.48
N LEU A 14 -38.38 9.10 0.80
CA LEU A 14 -37.19 8.27 0.98
C LEU A 14 -36.00 9.10 0.48
N SER A 15 -35.36 9.81 1.40
CA SER A 15 -34.00 10.29 1.20
C SER A 15 -33.11 9.05 1.10
N THR A 16 -32.85 8.58 -0.12
CA THR A 16 -31.72 7.70 -0.41
C THR A 16 -30.46 8.50 -0.16
N SER A 17 -30.00 8.53 1.09
CA SER A 17 -28.61 8.87 1.38
C SER A 17 -27.77 7.78 0.72
N TYR A 18 -27.26 8.04 -0.48
CA TYR A 18 -26.11 7.32 -0.99
C TYR A 18 -25.04 7.46 0.09
N LEU A 19 -24.71 6.36 0.78
CA LEU A 19 -23.45 6.26 1.48
C LEU A 19 -22.40 6.42 0.38
N ASN A 20 -21.91 7.65 0.20
CA ASN A 20 -20.75 7.87 -0.64
C ASN A 20 -19.64 7.01 -0.03
N ALA A 21 -19.11 6.07 -0.82
CA ALA A 21 -17.88 5.41 -0.46
C ALA A 21 -16.84 6.51 -0.16
N GLU A 22 -16.00 6.31 0.85
CA GLU A 22 -14.83 7.16 1.09
C GLU A 22 -13.61 6.33 0.65
N PRO A 23 -13.21 6.35 -0.63
CA PRO A 23 -12.15 5.47 -1.13
C PRO A 23 -10.82 5.68 -0.40
N GLN A 24 -10.59 6.90 0.10
CA GLN A 24 -9.44 7.27 0.93
C GLN A 24 -9.37 6.51 2.26
N LEU A 25 -10.50 6.02 2.77
CA LEU A 25 -10.56 5.15 3.95
C LEU A 25 -10.55 3.66 3.57
N SER A 26 -11.24 3.28 2.50
CA SER A 26 -11.48 1.87 2.16
C SER A 26 -10.42 1.23 1.26
N SER A 27 -9.54 2.00 0.62
CA SER A 27 -8.58 1.45 -0.34
C SER A 27 -7.33 0.81 0.31
N TRP A 28 -7.07 1.07 1.58
CA TRP A 28 -5.91 0.52 2.29
C TRP A 28 -6.00 -1.01 2.40
N TYR A 29 -4.90 -1.70 2.08
CA TYR A 29 -4.90 -3.16 2.08
C TYR A 29 -4.79 -3.70 3.51
N THR A 30 -5.88 -4.29 4.00
CA THR A 30 -6.03 -4.74 5.40
C THR A 30 -6.02 -6.26 5.57
N GLU A 31 -6.22 -7.01 4.49
CA GLU A 31 -6.48 -8.45 4.54
C GLU A 31 -5.30 -9.26 5.10
N LYS A 32 -4.05 -8.95 4.72
CA LYS A 32 -2.85 -9.71 5.15
C LYS A 32 -2.11 -9.09 6.33
N THR A 33 -2.65 -8.09 6.99
CA THR A 33 -1.97 -7.31 8.06
C THR A 33 -1.55 -8.14 9.28
N GLY A 34 -2.09 -9.34 9.50
CA GLY A 34 -1.66 -10.28 10.55
C GLY A 34 -0.45 -11.15 10.17
N LYS A 35 0.24 -10.87 9.06
CA LYS A 35 1.38 -11.66 8.54
C LYS A 35 2.71 -10.98 8.85
N TYR A 36 3.73 -11.75 9.23
CA TYR A 36 5.09 -11.22 9.38
C TYR A 36 5.68 -10.80 8.03
N ALA A 37 6.42 -9.69 8.04
CA ALA A 37 7.26 -9.27 6.94
C ALA A 37 8.38 -10.32 6.70
N ARG A 38 8.72 -10.54 5.43
CA ARG A 38 9.67 -11.58 5.02
C ARG A 38 10.62 -11.06 3.96
N ILE A 39 11.87 -11.52 4.00
CA ILE A 39 12.86 -11.23 2.96
C ILE A 39 13.51 -12.49 2.41
N PHE A 40 13.97 -12.41 1.16
CA PHE A 40 15.08 -13.22 0.68
C PHE A 40 16.39 -12.49 1.00
N THR A 41 17.25 -13.10 1.82
CA THR A 41 18.54 -12.50 2.21
C THR A 41 19.60 -12.64 1.14
N SER A 42 19.40 -13.53 0.15
CA SER A 42 20.34 -13.81 -0.93
C SER A 42 19.66 -14.48 -2.14
N LYS A 43 20.33 -14.53 -3.29
CA LYS A 43 19.90 -15.33 -4.47
C LYS A 43 19.81 -16.83 -4.17
N ALA A 44 20.64 -17.36 -3.26
CA ALA A 44 20.57 -18.77 -2.86
C ALA A 44 19.30 -19.06 -2.04
N ASN A 45 18.93 -18.13 -1.15
CA ASN A 45 17.69 -18.17 -0.40
C ASN A 45 16.47 -18.08 -1.33
N GLU A 46 16.49 -17.15 -2.28
CA GLU A 46 15.44 -17.02 -3.30
C GLU A 46 15.30 -18.31 -4.14
N ALA A 47 16.41 -18.86 -4.66
CA ALA A 47 16.39 -20.07 -5.46
C ALA A 47 15.91 -21.32 -4.70
N SER A 48 16.03 -21.33 -3.37
CA SER A 48 15.55 -22.41 -2.51
C SER A 48 14.18 -22.14 -1.88
N GLY A 49 13.57 -20.97 -2.13
CA GLY A 49 12.33 -20.55 -1.47
C GLY A 49 12.49 -20.27 0.03
N THR A 50 13.72 -20.10 0.54
CA THR A 50 14.00 -19.91 1.96
C THR A 50 13.88 -18.43 2.34
N THR A 51 12.82 -18.07 3.06
CA THR A 51 12.59 -16.71 3.56
C THR A 51 13.07 -16.52 4.99
N SER A 52 13.24 -15.27 5.42
CA SER A 52 13.55 -14.92 6.81
C SER A 52 12.59 -13.86 7.34
N ILE A 53 12.13 -14.03 8.58
CA ILE A 53 11.29 -13.08 9.33
C ILE A 53 12.11 -12.21 10.30
N THR A 54 13.41 -12.48 10.42
CA THR A 54 14.39 -11.65 11.11
C THR A 54 15.62 -11.48 10.20
N TRP A 55 16.29 -10.34 10.30
CA TRP A 55 17.45 -10.03 9.46
C TRP A 55 18.27 -8.87 10.01
N SER A 56 19.51 -8.75 9.54
CA SER A 56 20.37 -7.62 9.91
C SER A 56 21.37 -7.33 8.79
N ARG A 57 21.35 -6.10 8.27
CA ARG A 57 22.36 -5.55 7.35
C ARG A 57 22.29 -4.03 7.35
N GLY A 58 23.41 -3.38 7.58
CA GLY A 58 23.49 -1.91 7.61
C GLY A 58 22.52 -1.30 8.62
N GLN A 59 21.73 -0.31 8.18
CA GLN A 59 20.70 0.34 9.01
C GLN A 59 19.39 -0.45 9.11
N GLY A 60 19.21 -1.50 8.31
CA GLY A 60 18.05 -2.40 8.39
C GLY A 60 18.29 -3.54 9.33
N ILE A 61 17.75 -3.45 10.54
CA ILE A 61 17.87 -4.47 11.57
C ILE A 61 16.47 -4.84 12.05
N GLN A 62 16.16 -6.13 12.00
CA GLN A 62 14.91 -6.72 12.47
C GLN A 62 15.26 -7.95 13.31
N ASN A 63 15.57 -7.74 14.60
CA ASN A 63 16.03 -8.79 15.52
C ASN A 63 14.92 -9.75 15.97
N SER A 64 13.67 -9.26 15.95
CA SER A 64 12.46 -10.03 16.20
C SER A 64 11.50 -9.84 15.03
N PRO A 65 10.59 -10.79 14.75
CA PRO A 65 9.60 -10.65 13.68
C PRO A 65 8.80 -9.36 13.79
N THR A 66 8.36 -8.79 12.68
CA THR A 66 7.46 -7.63 12.66
C THR A 66 6.39 -7.83 11.60
N TYR A 67 5.22 -7.26 11.78
CA TYR A 67 4.12 -7.40 10.83
C TYR A 67 4.31 -6.50 9.60
N ALA A 68 3.87 -6.99 8.44
CA ALA A 68 3.91 -6.23 7.21
C ALA A 68 2.77 -5.20 7.13
N GLY A 69 3.04 -4.09 6.44
CA GLY A 69 2.04 -3.13 6.00
C GLY A 69 1.31 -2.36 7.10
N ILE A 70 0.01 -2.17 6.90
CA ILE A 70 -0.84 -1.29 7.71
C ILE A 70 -1.14 -1.90 9.09
N HIS A 71 -0.80 -1.16 10.14
CA HIS A 71 -1.08 -1.51 11.54
C HIS A 71 -2.32 -0.81 12.09
N ALA A 72 -2.65 0.39 11.59
CA ALA A 72 -3.88 1.07 11.97
C ALA A 72 -4.27 2.12 10.94
N ILE A 73 -5.57 2.39 10.85
CA ILE A 73 -6.13 3.49 10.06
C ILE A 73 -6.99 4.33 11.00
N TYR A 74 -6.84 5.65 10.93
CA TYR A 74 -7.65 6.60 11.69
C TYR A 74 -8.32 7.60 10.76
N ASN A 75 -9.55 7.96 11.10
CA ASN A 75 -10.34 8.95 10.40
C ASN A 75 -10.50 10.21 11.26
N SER A 76 -10.42 11.38 10.63
CA SER A 76 -10.77 12.66 11.22
C SER A 76 -11.58 13.49 10.21
N ALA A 77 -11.97 14.71 10.58
CA ALA A 77 -12.71 15.59 9.66
C ALA A 77 -11.93 15.83 8.35
N ASP A 78 -10.63 16.14 8.45
CA ASP A 78 -9.83 16.61 7.31
C ASP A 78 -8.80 15.59 6.80
N TRP A 79 -8.50 14.56 7.61
CA TRP A 79 -7.37 13.65 7.37
C TRP A 79 -7.73 12.19 7.54
N VAL A 80 -7.14 11.36 6.69
CA VAL A 80 -6.92 9.93 6.95
C VAL A 80 -5.50 9.77 7.48
N TYR A 81 -5.34 9.02 8.57
CA TYR A 81 -4.02 8.64 9.08
C TYR A 81 -3.81 7.15 8.91
N ILE A 82 -2.61 6.77 8.51
CA ILE A 82 -2.14 5.39 8.56
C ILE A 82 -0.99 5.27 9.55
N LYS A 83 -0.92 4.12 10.20
CA LYS A 83 0.29 3.62 10.86
C LYS A 83 0.77 2.39 10.12
N THR A 84 2.06 2.33 9.78
CA THR A 84 2.64 1.23 9.01
C THR A 84 4.07 0.92 9.43
N SER A 85 4.48 -0.34 9.32
CA SER A 85 5.89 -0.71 9.45
C SER A 85 6.73 -0.21 8.26
N GLY A 86 6.10 0.09 7.13
CA GLY A 86 6.78 0.42 5.87
C GLY A 86 7.30 -0.80 5.11
N LEU A 87 6.94 -2.02 5.52
CA LEU A 87 7.40 -3.27 4.93
C LEU A 87 6.28 -3.93 4.12
N GLY A 88 6.59 -4.40 2.91
CA GLY A 88 5.61 -4.98 1.98
C GLY A 88 5.13 -6.38 2.37
N PHE A 89 3.98 -6.79 1.83
CA PHE A 89 3.41 -8.14 2.02
C PHE A 89 4.03 -9.22 1.12
N HIS A 90 4.72 -8.80 0.05
CA HIS A 90 5.53 -9.69 -0.77
C HIS A 90 6.78 -10.13 -0.01
N VAL A 91 7.42 -11.20 -0.48
CA VAL A 91 8.77 -11.52 0.02
C VAL A 91 9.72 -10.51 -0.61
N MET A 92 10.25 -9.61 0.22
CA MET A 92 11.09 -8.51 -0.25
C MET A 92 12.50 -8.99 -0.58
N GLY A 93 13.19 -8.26 -1.46
CA GLY A 93 14.58 -8.58 -1.83
C GLY A 93 14.70 -9.79 -2.75
N PRO A 94 15.93 -10.29 -2.97
CA PRO A 94 17.20 -9.78 -2.44
C PRO A 94 17.72 -8.54 -3.21
N TRP A 95 18.62 -7.75 -2.61
CA TRP A 95 19.15 -6.48 -3.18
C TRP A 95 20.67 -6.48 -3.35
N TYR A 96 21.14 -5.89 -4.47
CA TYR A 96 22.55 -5.92 -4.88
C TYR A 96 23.00 -4.63 -5.57
N LEU A 97 24.31 -4.36 -5.60
CA LEU A 97 24.90 -3.18 -6.25
C LEU A 97 25.37 -3.42 -7.70
N ASN A 98 25.25 -4.64 -8.21
CA ASN A 98 25.69 -4.98 -9.57
C ASN A 98 24.86 -6.10 -10.21
N GLU A 99 24.83 -6.14 -11.54
CA GLU A 99 24.02 -7.10 -12.31
C GLU A 99 24.42 -8.55 -12.05
N ALA A 100 25.71 -8.81 -11.82
CA ALA A 100 26.22 -10.13 -11.47
C ALA A 100 25.78 -10.59 -10.06
N LYS A 101 25.13 -9.72 -9.27
CA LYS A 101 24.62 -10.00 -7.92
C LYS A 101 25.71 -10.55 -6.98
N THR A 102 26.93 -10.00 -7.10
CA THR A 102 28.10 -10.38 -6.27
C THR A 102 28.45 -9.35 -5.20
N ARG A 103 27.84 -8.16 -5.26
CA ARG A 103 28.01 -7.09 -4.27
C ARG A 103 26.67 -6.81 -3.62
N ASP A 104 26.58 -7.10 -2.32
CA ASP A 104 25.39 -6.84 -1.53
C ASP A 104 25.04 -5.34 -1.48
N PHE A 105 23.74 -5.04 -1.51
CA PHE A 105 23.28 -3.70 -1.15
C PHE A 105 23.58 -3.41 0.34
N PRO A 106 24.00 -2.19 0.72
CA PRO A 106 24.58 -1.94 2.04
C PRO A 106 23.64 -2.11 3.24
N SER A 107 22.34 -2.14 3.01
CA SER A 107 21.32 -2.24 4.07
C SER A 107 20.18 -3.17 3.68
N PHE A 108 19.45 -3.70 4.65
CA PHE A 108 18.11 -4.27 4.46
C PHE A 108 17.04 -3.22 4.80
N PRO A 109 15.75 -3.43 4.45
CA PRO A 109 14.69 -2.62 5.02
C PRO A 109 14.49 -2.95 6.51
N GLY A 110 13.75 -2.13 7.25
CA GLY A 110 13.38 -2.41 8.64
C GLY A 110 12.12 -1.66 9.04
N ASN A 111 11.50 -2.05 10.17
CA ASN A 111 10.34 -1.36 10.69
C ASN A 111 10.65 0.14 10.92
N THR A 112 9.88 1.01 10.27
CA THR A 112 10.01 2.48 10.37
C THR A 112 9.01 3.12 11.32
N ALA A 113 8.04 2.36 11.82
CA ALA A 113 6.99 2.87 12.72
C ALA A 113 6.29 4.14 12.19
N THR A 114 6.09 4.24 10.88
CA THR A 114 5.67 5.50 10.26
C THR A 114 4.20 5.79 10.54
N THR A 115 3.90 7.02 10.97
CA THR A 115 2.56 7.59 10.93
C THR A 115 2.50 8.64 9.82
N TYR A 116 1.60 8.44 8.85
CA TYR A 116 1.42 9.34 7.71
C TYR A 116 -0.03 9.79 7.61
N ARG A 117 -0.27 11.02 7.13
CA ARG A 117 -1.62 11.54 6.89
C ARG A 117 -1.83 11.99 5.45
N VAL A 118 -3.04 11.75 4.94
CA VAL A 118 -3.51 12.13 3.61
C VAL A 118 -4.72 13.07 3.77
N PRO A 119 -4.78 14.20 3.06
CA PRO A 119 -5.93 15.10 3.14
C PRO A 119 -7.16 14.48 2.44
N LYS A 120 -8.33 14.56 3.08
CA LYS A 120 -9.60 14.03 2.53
C LYS A 120 -10.17 14.87 1.39
N THR A 121 -9.87 16.17 1.39
CA THR A 121 -10.37 17.13 0.40
C THR A 121 -9.19 17.68 -0.39
N PRO A 122 -8.73 16.98 -1.44
CA PRO A 122 -7.68 17.50 -2.30
C PRO A 122 -8.14 18.80 -2.96
N THR A 123 -7.21 19.73 -3.15
CA THR A 123 -7.45 20.99 -3.83
C THR A 123 -6.46 21.14 -4.97
N VAL A 124 -6.92 21.64 -6.12
CA VAL A 124 -6.04 22.03 -7.22
C VAL A 124 -5.12 23.13 -6.73
N PHE A 125 -3.81 22.97 -6.95
CA PHE A 125 -2.86 24.00 -6.57
C PHE A 125 -2.73 25.04 -7.69
N ASN A 126 -2.91 26.33 -7.35
CA ASN A 126 -2.66 27.42 -8.30
C ASN A 126 -1.18 27.83 -8.23
N GLY A 127 -0.32 27.01 -8.82
CA GLY A 127 1.13 27.21 -8.86
C GLY A 127 1.88 25.90 -9.12
N ASN A 128 3.18 25.89 -8.81
CA ASN A 128 4.05 24.73 -8.95
C ASN A 128 4.66 24.35 -7.60
N VAL A 129 4.47 23.10 -7.16
CA VAL A 129 5.22 22.51 -6.04
C VAL A 129 5.93 21.27 -6.52
N THR A 130 7.27 21.34 -6.60
CA THR A 130 8.12 20.20 -6.94
C THR A 130 8.09 19.15 -5.85
N THR A 131 8.10 17.88 -6.25
CA THR A 131 8.23 16.75 -5.32
C THR A 131 9.51 16.87 -4.49
N SER A 132 9.43 16.49 -3.22
CA SER A 132 10.59 16.47 -2.33
C SER A 132 11.27 15.11 -2.29
N PRO A 133 12.57 15.03 -2.00
CA PRO A 133 13.23 13.77 -1.65
C PRO A 133 12.48 13.04 -0.52
N GLY A 134 12.38 11.72 -0.63
CA GLY A 134 11.71 10.88 0.36
C GLY A 134 10.26 10.57 -0.02
N ALA A 135 9.45 10.21 0.98
CA ALA A 135 8.07 9.80 0.77
C ALA A 135 7.19 10.98 0.33
N ILE A 136 6.72 10.93 -0.92
CA ILE A 136 5.74 11.86 -1.48
C ILE A 136 4.30 11.37 -1.32
N GLY A 137 4.14 10.15 -0.79
CA GLY A 137 2.88 9.45 -0.60
C GLY A 137 3.15 8.03 -0.09
N TYR A 138 2.09 7.23 -0.02
CA TYR A 138 2.18 5.81 0.36
C TYR A 138 1.30 4.97 -0.57
N PHE A 139 1.82 3.80 -0.94
CA PHE A 139 1.02 2.74 -1.55
C PHE A 139 0.08 2.15 -0.49
N VAL A 140 -1.04 1.59 -0.93
CA VAL A 140 -2.11 1.10 -0.04
C VAL A 140 -1.69 -0.09 0.81
N ASP A 141 -0.58 -0.76 0.48
CA ASP A 141 0.03 -1.80 1.29
C ASP A 141 0.85 -1.24 2.48
N GLY A 142 1.10 0.08 2.51
CA GLY A 142 1.87 0.75 3.55
C GLY A 142 3.33 1.02 3.19
N VAL A 143 3.79 0.70 1.97
CA VAL A 143 5.15 1.03 1.52
C VAL A 143 5.20 2.46 0.96
N ALA A 144 6.31 3.16 1.20
CA ALA A 144 6.46 4.55 0.78
C ALA A 144 6.53 4.69 -0.74
N LEU A 145 5.86 5.71 -1.27
CA LEU A 145 5.97 6.16 -2.66
C LEU A 145 7.00 7.29 -2.72
N PHE A 146 8.07 7.09 -3.48
CA PHE A 146 9.08 8.11 -3.76
C PHE A 146 8.86 8.70 -5.16
N ASP A 147 9.44 9.88 -5.40
CA ASP A 147 9.44 10.49 -6.74
C ASP A 147 10.41 9.78 -7.69
N ALA A 148 10.50 10.22 -8.94
CA ALA A 148 11.35 9.59 -9.95
C ALA A 148 12.87 9.86 -9.77
N THR A 149 13.31 10.54 -8.69
CA THR A 149 14.71 10.95 -8.52
C THR A 149 15.45 10.11 -7.48
N ASP A 150 16.74 9.86 -7.73
CA ASP A 150 17.65 9.23 -6.76
C ASP A 150 18.35 10.26 -5.85
N THR A 151 17.98 11.54 -5.96
CA THR A 151 18.56 12.71 -5.29
C THR A 151 19.98 13.12 -5.73
N PHE A 152 20.53 12.49 -6.76
CA PHE A 152 21.82 12.83 -7.38
C PHE A 152 21.65 13.44 -8.76
N SER A 153 22.65 14.21 -9.19
CA SER A 153 22.70 14.84 -10.50
C SER A 153 24.13 14.89 -11.04
N TYR A 154 24.26 15.20 -12.33
CA TYR A 154 25.57 15.39 -12.96
C TYR A 154 26.34 16.56 -12.32
N ILE A 155 27.65 16.41 -12.20
CA ILE A 155 28.59 17.45 -11.76
C ILE A 155 29.45 17.85 -12.97
N SER A 156 29.15 18.99 -13.58
CA SER A 156 29.82 19.43 -14.80
C SER A 156 31.32 19.67 -14.58
N SER A 157 31.74 20.10 -13.37
CA SER A 157 33.15 20.37 -13.07
C SER A 157 34.01 19.11 -12.91
N SER A 158 33.43 18.00 -12.46
CA SER A 158 34.15 16.71 -12.32
C SER A 158 33.98 15.81 -13.53
N GLY A 159 32.99 16.09 -14.39
CA GLY A 159 32.67 15.27 -15.55
C GLY A 159 31.95 13.97 -15.21
N ALA A 160 31.39 13.84 -14.00
CA ALA A 160 30.77 12.62 -13.49
C ALA A 160 29.45 12.88 -12.76
N ASP A 161 28.64 11.84 -12.61
CA ASP A 161 27.49 11.89 -11.71
C ASP A 161 27.90 12.01 -10.25
N GLY A 162 27.07 12.70 -9.47
CA GLY A 162 27.09 12.57 -8.02
C GLY A 162 26.80 11.12 -7.59
N SER A 163 27.32 10.72 -6.44
CA SER A 163 27.18 9.36 -5.93
C SER A 163 27.06 9.33 -4.41
N PRO A 164 26.30 8.37 -3.84
CA PRO A 164 26.28 8.15 -2.40
C PRO A 164 27.64 7.69 -1.86
N LEU A 165 28.54 7.18 -2.72
CA LEU A 165 29.88 6.71 -2.34
C LEU A 165 30.95 7.82 -2.36
N GLY A 166 30.59 9.05 -2.76
CA GLY A 166 31.50 10.20 -2.86
C GLY A 166 31.19 11.10 -4.06
N GLY A 167 31.91 12.20 -4.22
CA GLY A 167 31.78 13.11 -5.36
C GLY A 167 30.75 14.23 -5.20
N GLY A 168 29.90 14.20 -4.18
CA GLY A 168 28.87 15.23 -3.94
C GLY A 168 27.52 14.87 -4.55
N ARG A 169 26.51 15.74 -4.37
CA ARG A 169 25.13 15.50 -4.82
C ARG A 169 24.86 15.87 -6.28
N GLY A 170 25.71 16.68 -6.91
CA GLY A 170 25.47 17.19 -8.26
C GLY A 170 24.98 18.62 -8.31
N ASP A 171 24.95 19.16 -9.54
CA ASP A 171 24.68 20.57 -9.82
C ASP A 171 23.18 20.92 -9.90
N GLY A 172 22.30 19.91 -9.75
CA GLY A 172 20.85 20.02 -9.85
C GLY A 172 20.34 20.34 -11.27
N VAL A 173 21.18 20.16 -12.30
CA VAL A 173 20.83 20.50 -13.69
C VAL A 173 20.27 19.31 -14.46
N TRP A 174 20.98 18.20 -14.37
CA TRP A 174 20.68 16.92 -15.01
C TRP A 174 20.50 15.92 -13.88
N ASN A 175 19.25 15.77 -13.44
CA ASN A 175 18.86 14.99 -12.27
C ASN A 175 18.68 13.53 -12.67
N ARG A 176 19.32 12.60 -11.95
CA ARG A 176 19.32 11.18 -12.31
C ARG A 176 17.94 10.58 -12.08
N ASP A 177 17.51 9.81 -13.05
CA ASP A 177 16.28 9.02 -13.01
C ASP A 177 16.52 7.76 -12.18
N ALA A 178 15.84 7.61 -11.04
CA ALA A 178 16.05 6.52 -10.09
C ALA A 178 15.83 5.14 -10.73
N TYR A 179 14.80 4.97 -11.56
CA TYR A 179 14.53 3.67 -12.18
C TYR A 179 15.69 3.25 -13.10
N VAL A 180 16.20 4.19 -13.89
CA VAL A 180 17.32 3.94 -14.80
C VAL A 180 18.64 3.75 -14.06
N ASN A 181 18.86 4.52 -13.00
CA ASN A 181 20.16 4.63 -12.33
C ASN A 181 20.34 3.66 -11.17
N GLU A 182 19.25 3.23 -10.56
CA GLU A 182 19.23 2.38 -9.38
C GLU A 182 18.59 1.02 -9.65
N GLY A 183 18.07 0.77 -10.86
CA GLY A 183 17.33 -0.45 -11.21
C GLY A 183 18.06 -1.76 -10.86
N VAL A 184 19.40 -1.77 -10.89
CA VAL A 184 20.20 -2.94 -10.46
C VAL A 184 20.03 -3.29 -8.98
N THR A 185 19.66 -2.29 -8.19
CA THR A 185 19.48 -2.35 -6.74
C THR A 185 18.07 -2.70 -6.31
N PHE A 186 17.10 -2.71 -7.22
CA PHE A 186 15.73 -3.08 -6.89
C PHE A 186 15.55 -4.59 -6.76
N ASP A 187 14.59 -4.99 -5.93
CA ASP A 187 14.07 -6.36 -5.88
C ASP A 187 13.14 -6.67 -7.06
N ALA A 188 12.56 -7.87 -7.06
CA ALA A 188 11.62 -8.31 -8.09
C ALA A 188 10.37 -7.43 -8.19
N ALA A 189 10.02 -6.69 -7.13
CA ALA A 189 8.88 -5.80 -7.09
C ALA A 189 9.23 -4.34 -7.47
N PHE A 190 10.46 -4.06 -7.91
CA PHE A 190 10.96 -2.71 -8.15
C PHE A 190 11.07 -1.84 -6.89
N ALA A 191 11.25 -2.45 -5.71
CA ALA A 191 11.52 -1.73 -4.48
C ALA A 191 12.94 -1.92 -3.98
N HIS A 192 13.43 -0.94 -3.23
CA HIS A 192 14.64 -1.04 -2.43
C HIS A 192 14.52 -0.15 -1.19
N GLN A 193 15.63 0.20 -0.55
CA GLN A 193 15.62 0.91 0.70
C GLN A 193 16.67 2.02 0.72
N ALA A 194 16.27 3.16 1.29
CA ALA A 194 17.16 4.23 1.69
C ALA A 194 17.40 4.08 3.19
N MET A 195 18.58 3.58 3.57
CA MET A 195 18.82 3.07 4.93
C MET A 195 17.81 1.94 5.24
N ASN A 196 16.92 2.11 6.22
CA ASN A 196 15.87 1.12 6.55
C ASN A 196 14.53 1.37 5.83
N LEU A 197 14.33 2.54 5.21
CA LEU A 197 13.06 2.93 4.61
C LEU A 197 12.86 2.26 3.25
N HIS A 198 12.03 1.22 3.20
CA HIS A 198 11.62 0.54 1.97
C HIS A 198 10.64 1.39 1.16
N HIS A 199 10.83 1.44 -0.16
CA HIS A 199 10.04 2.30 -1.03
C HIS A 199 10.07 1.86 -2.50
N TYR A 200 9.09 2.37 -3.26
CA TYR A 200 9.03 2.28 -4.73
C TYR A 200 9.24 3.66 -5.36
N HIS A 201 10.04 3.72 -6.44
CA HIS A 201 10.17 4.90 -7.31
C HIS A 201 9.25 4.82 -8.53
N ALA A 202 9.09 3.61 -9.07
CA ALA A 202 8.45 3.35 -10.35
C ALA A 202 7.14 2.56 -10.17
N ASN A 203 6.78 1.70 -11.11
CA ASN A 203 5.67 0.76 -10.93
C ASN A 203 5.90 -0.13 -9.68
N ALA A 204 4.82 -0.43 -8.94
CA ALA A 204 4.81 -1.36 -7.82
C ALA A 204 4.04 -2.66 -8.19
N PRO A 205 4.62 -3.57 -9.00
CA PRO A 205 3.93 -4.78 -9.47
C PRO A 205 3.46 -5.70 -8.33
N ALA A 206 4.17 -5.74 -7.19
CA ALA A 206 3.71 -6.49 -6.02
C ALA A 206 2.39 -5.95 -5.46
N VAL A 207 2.25 -4.61 -5.34
CA VAL A 207 1.00 -3.96 -4.91
C VAL A 207 -0.11 -4.20 -5.93
N ARG A 208 0.20 -4.07 -7.22
CA ARG A 208 -0.77 -4.35 -8.30
C ARG A 208 -1.28 -5.79 -8.24
N HIS A 209 -0.39 -6.77 -8.12
CA HIS A 209 -0.75 -8.18 -7.98
C HIS A 209 -1.58 -8.42 -6.70
N LEU A 210 -1.17 -7.81 -5.58
CA LEU A 210 -1.86 -7.92 -4.29
C LEU A 210 -3.32 -7.46 -4.35
N LEU A 211 -3.61 -6.45 -5.17
CA LEU A 211 -4.95 -5.88 -5.37
C LEU A 211 -5.73 -6.55 -6.52
N GLY A 212 -5.22 -7.65 -7.09
CA GLY A 212 -5.87 -8.33 -8.23
C GLY A 212 -5.80 -7.54 -9.54
N GLY A 213 -4.84 -6.63 -9.67
CA GLY A 213 -4.57 -5.88 -10.89
C GLY A 213 -3.99 -6.76 -12.01
N SER A 214 -3.69 -6.12 -13.13
CA SER A 214 -3.16 -6.76 -14.35
C SER A 214 -1.68 -7.19 -14.26
N VAL A 215 -1.33 -7.96 -13.24
CA VAL A 215 0.02 -8.48 -12.98
C VAL A 215 -0.05 -9.90 -12.42
N ASP A 216 0.62 -10.84 -13.07
CA ASP A 216 0.82 -12.19 -12.56
C ASP A 216 2.09 -12.26 -11.71
N TYR A 217 2.09 -13.11 -10.68
CA TYR A 217 3.26 -13.42 -9.88
C TYR A 217 3.60 -14.91 -9.99
N ASN A 218 4.85 -15.21 -10.33
CA ASN A 218 5.37 -16.56 -10.37
C ASN A 218 6.27 -16.80 -9.14
N GLU A 219 5.74 -17.56 -8.17
CA GLU A 219 6.42 -17.84 -6.90
C GLU A 219 7.75 -18.59 -7.08
N LEU A 220 7.84 -19.49 -8.05
CA LEU A 220 9.04 -20.31 -8.29
C LEU A 220 10.22 -19.49 -8.80
N THR A 221 9.94 -18.42 -9.53
CA THR A 221 10.96 -17.55 -10.12
C THR A 221 11.10 -16.21 -9.41
N ASN A 222 10.20 -15.93 -8.47
CA ASN A 222 10.02 -14.62 -7.83
C ASN A 222 9.97 -13.49 -8.87
N ARG A 223 9.04 -13.61 -9.82
CA ARG A 223 8.89 -12.64 -10.92
C ARG A 223 7.45 -12.19 -11.08
N TYR A 224 7.32 -10.90 -11.36
CA TYR A 224 6.07 -10.29 -11.78
C TYR A 224 6.09 -10.05 -13.28
N THR A 225 4.98 -10.35 -13.95
CA THR A 225 4.82 -10.17 -15.39
C THR A 225 3.51 -9.45 -15.65
N GLU A 226 3.53 -8.48 -16.57
CA GLU A 226 2.31 -7.79 -17.00
C GLU A 226 1.35 -8.78 -17.65
N ASN A 227 0.10 -8.77 -17.21
CA ASN A 227 -0.96 -9.57 -17.82
C ASN A 227 -2.28 -8.81 -17.74
N PHE A 228 -2.66 -8.15 -18.84
CA PHE A 228 -3.89 -7.35 -18.87
C PHE A 228 -5.13 -8.23 -18.67
N ASN A 229 -5.84 -7.99 -17.58
CA ASN A 229 -7.01 -8.79 -17.18
C ASN A 229 -8.35 -8.20 -17.64
N GLY A 230 -8.34 -7.11 -18.40
CA GLY A 230 -9.55 -6.45 -18.90
C GLY A 230 -10.25 -5.51 -17.91
N LEU A 231 -9.70 -5.33 -16.69
CA LEU A 231 -10.33 -4.53 -15.63
C LEU A 231 -9.64 -3.16 -15.47
N HIS A 232 -10.41 -2.20 -14.95
CA HIS A 232 -9.88 -0.91 -14.52
C HIS A 232 -8.90 -1.16 -13.36
N SER A 233 -7.80 -0.42 -13.33
CA SER A 233 -6.84 -0.57 -12.24
C SER A 233 -7.46 -0.14 -10.90
N PRO A 234 -7.12 -0.79 -9.78
CA PRO A 234 -7.48 -0.29 -8.46
C PRO A 234 -6.61 0.91 -8.06
N ILE A 235 -7.02 1.62 -7.01
CA ILE A 235 -6.17 2.61 -6.32
C ILE A 235 -4.96 1.88 -5.73
N LEU A 236 -3.77 2.26 -6.19
CA LEU A 236 -2.49 1.74 -5.71
C LEU A 236 -1.95 2.54 -4.53
N GLY A 237 -2.26 3.82 -4.42
CA GLY A 237 -1.73 4.67 -3.36
C GLY A 237 -2.34 6.06 -3.31
N TRP A 238 -1.87 6.84 -2.34
CA TRP A 238 -2.28 8.21 -2.10
C TRP A 238 -1.07 9.13 -2.00
N VAL A 239 -1.14 10.27 -2.68
CA VAL A 239 -0.07 11.27 -2.71
C VAL A 239 -0.31 12.32 -1.61
N ALA A 240 0.74 13.03 -1.20
CA ALA A 240 0.69 14.09 -0.19
C ALA A 240 -0.34 15.20 -0.49
N ASP A 241 -0.74 15.36 -1.76
CA ASP A 241 -1.76 16.33 -2.18
C ASP A 241 -3.21 15.80 -2.11
N GLY A 242 -3.40 14.54 -1.72
CA GLY A 242 -4.71 13.91 -1.52
C GLY A 242 -5.30 13.25 -2.76
N HIS A 243 -4.64 13.29 -3.92
CA HIS A 243 -5.13 12.60 -5.11
C HIS A 243 -4.69 11.13 -5.13
N PRO A 244 -5.54 10.22 -5.66
CA PRO A 244 -5.20 8.80 -5.77
C PRO A 244 -4.20 8.55 -6.90
N VAL A 245 -3.43 7.47 -6.75
CA VAL A 245 -2.61 6.86 -7.81
C VAL A 245 -3.29 5.57 -8.24
N TYR A 246 -3.62 5.43 -9.51
CA TYR A 246 -4.13 4.20 -10.11
C TYR A 246 -3.04 3.43 -10.85
N GLY A 247 -3.26 2.14 -11.09
CA GLY A 247 -2.45 1.37 -12.03
C GLY A 247 -2.62 1.81 -13.50
N PRO A 248 -1.97 1.14 -14.46
CA PRO A 248 -1.82 1.65 -15.82
C PRO A 248 -3.06 1.57 -16.71
N TYR A 249 -4.13 0.93 -16.27
CA TYR A 249 -5.34 0.70 -17.07
C TYR A 249 -6.53 1.50 -16.55
N ALA A 250 -7.18 2.23 -17.45
CA ALA A 250 -8.38 3.04 -17.18
C ALA A 250 -9.31 3.09 -18.41
N TYR A 251 -10.48 3.69 -18.24
CA TYR A 251 -11.44 3.98 -19.33
C TYR A 251 -10.78 4.77 -20.45
N ASP A 252 -11.03 4.44 -21.72
CA ASP A 252 -10.43 5.16 -22.84
C ASP A 252 -11.03 6.54 -23.02
N ASP A 253 -12.34 6.67 -22.85
CA ASP A 253 -13.02 7.94 -22.64
C ASP A 253 -13.02 8.27 -21.13
N PRO A 254 -12.35 9.36 -20.70
CA PRO A 254 -12.23 9.69 -19.28
C PRO A 254 -13.56 10.03 -18.61
N ILE A 255 -14.64 10.31 -19.34
CA ILE A 255 -15.94 10.69 -18.75
C ILE A 255 -17.04 9.66 -18.98
N ASP A 256 -16.71 8.50 -19.55
CA ASP A 256 -17.67 7.42 -19.82
C ASP A 256 -17.21 6.10 -19.15
N PRO A 257 -17.88 5.66 -18.07
CA PRO A 257 -17.54 4.43 -17.38
C PRO A 257 -17.94 3.16 -18.14
N ASP A 258 -18.69 3.27 -19.24
CA ASP A 258 -19.04 2.15 -20.14
C ASP A 258 -18.05 2.04 -21.31
N SER A 259 -17.10 2.97 -21.41
CA SER A 259 -16.06 2.96 -22.44
C SER A 259 -15.04 1.82 -22.23
N LYS A 260 -14.23 1.53 -23.25
CA LYS A 260 -13.31 0.38 -23.16
C LYS A 260 -12.17 0.70 -22.19
N ILE A 261 -11.72 -0.32 -21.46
CA ILE A 261 -10.53 -0.17 -20.62
C ILE A 261 -9.27 -0.40 -21.47
N ARG A 262 -8.27 0.47 -21.34
CA ARG A 262 -6.98 0.34 -22.01
C ARG A 262 -5.84 0.92 -21.17
N ARG A 263 -4.61 0.65 -21.60
CA ARG A 263 -3.41 1.25 -21.00
C ARG A 263 -3.37 2.76 -21.25
N MET A 264 -3.04 3.53 -20.22
CA MET A 264 -2.82 4.97 -20.29
C MET A 264 -1.44 5.28 -20.88
N ILE A 265 -1.41 6.26 -21.79
CA ILE A 265 -0.20 6.69 -22.49
C ILE A 265 0.37 7.91 -21.78
N SER A 266 1.62 7.78 -21.31
CA SER A 266 2.37 8.89 -20.69
C SER A 266 2.45 10.11 -21.60
N GLY A 267 2.32 11.29 -21.01
CA GLY A 267 2.56 12.58 -21.64
C GLY A 267 4.03 12.86 -21.94
N TYR A 268 4.96 11.99 -21.54
CA TYR A 268 6.39 12.18 -21.75
C TYR A 268 6.96 11.26 -22.83
N GLN A 269 8.04 11.71 -23.46
CA GLN A 269 8.86 10.91 -24.37
C GLN A 269 10.34 11.29 -24.25
N LYS A 270 11.24 10.40 -24.65
CA LYS A 270 12.66 10.72 -24.74
C LYS A 270 12.91 11.80 -25.80
N ARG A 271 13.94 12.62 -25.56
CA ARG A 271 14.45 13.64 -26.49
C ARG A 271 15.42 13.00 -27.49
N ASP A 272 14.87 12.22 -28.40
CA ASP A 272 15.59 11.46 -29.42
C ASP A 272 15.45 12.05 -30.85
N GLY A 273 14.68 13.14 -31.01
CA GLY A 273 14.38 13.75 -32.30
C GLY A 273 12.99 13.41 -32.85
N THR A 274 12.35 12.38 -32.31
CA THR A 274 10.97 12.03 -32.70
C THR A 274 10.00 13.11 -32.25
N ASN A 275 8.90 13.26 -33.00
CA ASN A 275 7.82 14.20 -32.70
C ASN A 275 8.28 15.65 -32.47
N GLY A 276 9.39 16.06 -33.10
CA GLY A 276 9.94 17.41 -32.95
C GLY A 276 10.69 17.67 -31.64
N SER A 277 10.97 16.64 -30.84
CA SER A 277 11.86 16.76 -29.68
C SER A 277 13.30 17.09 -30.09
N THR A 278 14.09 17.68 -29.20
CA THR A 278 15.54 17.83 -29.42
C THR A 278 16.18 16.46 -29.55
N ASN A 279 17.00 16.20 -30.57
CA ASN A 279 17.78 14.95 -30.64
C ASN A 279 19.06 15.06 -29.79
N LEU A 280 19.04 14.54 -28.57
CA LEU A 280 20.18 14.62 -27.65
C LEU A 280 21.36 13.73 -28.07
N ASN A 281 21.14 12.69 -28.89
CA ASN A 281 22.25 11.92 -29.47
C ASN A 281 23.10 12.76 -30.42
N SER A 282 22.49 13.71 -31.13
CA SER A 282 23.18 14.59 -32.08
C SER A 282 23.67 15.90 -31.43
N THR A 283 22.82 16.52 -30.62
CA THR A 283 23.08 17.86 -30.07
C THR A 283 23.83 17.83 -28.72
N GLY A 284 23.81 16.68 -28.04
CA GLY A 284 24.28 16.55 -26.67
C GLY A 284 23.37 17.26 -25.65
N ARG A 285 23.66 17.04 -24.38
CA ARG A 285 22.96 17.65 -23.24
C ARG A 285 23.38 19.11 -23.06
N ARG A 286 22.87 19.97 -23.96
CA ARG A 286 23.24 21.40 -24.08
C ARG A 286 22.07 22.37 -23.84
N SER A 287 20.86 21.83 -23.71
CA SER A 287 19.63 22.59 -23.42
C SER A 287 18.67 21.73 -22.62
N LEU A 288 17.83 22.36 -21.80
CA LEU A 288 16.82 21.68 -20.99
C LEU A 288 15.47 21.62 -21.71
N PRO A 289 14.61 20.63 -21.40
CA PRO A 289 13.29 20.51 -22.00
C PRO A 289 12.36 21.62 -21.50
N ARG A 290 11.36 22.00 -22.31
CA ARG A 290 10.46 23.11 -21.99
C ARG A 290 9.68 22.94 -20.67
N TRP A 291 9.45 21.71 -20.22
CA TRP A 291 8.77 21.49 -18.95
C TRP A 291 9.55 22.05 -17.75
N VAL A 292 10.89 22.18 -17.79
CA VAL A 292 11.62 22.80 -16.67
C VAL A 292 11.28 24.28 -16.50
N THR A 293 10.90 24.95 -17.59
CA THR A 293 10.44 26.34 -17.54
C THR A 293 9.04 26.41 -16.97
N THR A 294 8.13 25.57 -17.45
CA THR A 294 6.74 25.55 -17.01
C THR A 294 6.60 25.11 -15.55
N LEU A 295 7.34 24.08 -15.12
CA LEU A 295 7.18 23.43 -13.82
C LEU A 295 8.17 23.92 -12.75
N GLU A 296 9.38 24.33 -13.14
CA GLU A 296 10.45 24.70 -12.19
C GLU A 296 10.91 26.16 -12.34
N GLY A 297 10.37 26.92 -13.31
CA GLY A 297 10.79 28.31 -13.57
C GLY A 297 12.22 28.45 -14.10
N ARG A 298 12.85 27.35 -14.58
CA ARG A 298 14.23 27.34 -15.09
C ARG A 298 14.29 27.73 -16.57
N SER A 299 15.41 28.32 -17.00
CA SER A 299 15.68 28.58 -18.42
C SER A 299 16.03 27.27 -19.17
N THR A 300 15.53 27.11 -20.40
CA THR A 300 15.95 26.01 -21.29
C THR A 300 17.36 26.21 -21.85
N SER A 301 17.82 27.46 -21.94
CA SER A 301 19.19 27.81 -22.30
C SER A 301 20.06 27.80 -21.05
N ILE A 302 21.15 27.03 -21.10
CA ILE A 302 22.10 26.85 -20.01
C ILE A 302 23.51 27.20 -20.46
N SER A 303 24.35 27.67 -19.54
CA SER A 303 25.75 27.98 -19.80
C SER A 303 26.58 26.70 -19.98
N SER A 304 27.72 26.82 -20.66
CA SER A 304 28.56 25.66 -21.01
C SER A 304 29.10 24.90 -19.80
N ASN A 305 29.33 25.58 -18.68
CA ASN A 305 29.71 24.96 -17.41
C ASN A 305 28.56 24.23 -16.69
N ARG A 306 27.37 24.16 -17.30
CA ARG A 306 26.21 23.39 -16.82
C ARG A 306 25.75 22.33 -17.84
N TYR A 307 26.52 22.13 -18.90
CA TYR A 307 26.23 21.08 -19.87
C TYR A 307 26.36 19.69 -19.23
N GLY A 308 25.47 18.79 -19.64
CA GLY A 308 25.52 17.40 -19.25
C GLY A 308 26.46 16.58 -20.16
N PRO A 309 26.71 15.31 -19.80
CA PRO A 309 27.55 14.45 -20.62
C PRO A 309 26.87 14.14 -21.95
N ASN A 310 27.66 13.77 -22.96
CA ASN A 310 27.09 13.28 -24.22
C ASN A 310 26.36 11.94 -23.98
N VAL A 311 25.34 11.65 -24.80
CA VAL A 311 24.69 10.35 -24.77
C VAL A 311 25.70 9.27 -25.15
N SER A 312 25.80 8.22 -24.34
CA SER A 312 26.75 7.12 -24.51
C SER A 312 26.26 5.88 -23.77
N ASN A 313 27.02 4.77 -23.82
CA ASN A 313 26.70 3.57 -23.04
C ASN A 313 26.75 3.80 -21.52
N GLN A 314 27.54 4.78 -21.05
CA GLN A 314 27.61 5.13 -19.63
C GLN A 314 26.46 6.07 -19.23
N TYR A 315 26.13 7.03 -20.10
CA TYR A 315 25.10 8.05 -19.86
C TYR A 315 24.03 7.94 -20.94
N ILE A 316 23.25 6.86 -20.90
CA ILE A 316 22.25 6.51 -21.91
C ILE A 316 21.15 7.57 -22.03
N LEU A 317 20.39 7.57 -23.11
CA LEU A 317 19.24 8.47 -23.22
C LEU A 317 18.12 8.05 -22.25
N GLY A 318 17.71 8.97 -21.39
CA GLY A 318 16.78 8.71 -20.28
C GLY A 318 17.50 8.57 -18.93
N HIS A 319 18.83 8.71 -18.91
CA HIS A 319 19.63 8.69 -17.67
C HIS A 319 19.27 9.84 -16.72
N TYR A 320 18.81 10.96 -17.28
CA TYR A 320 18.34 12.12 -16.51
C TYR A 320 16.88 12.43 -16.81
N LEU A 321 16.16 13.00 -15.84
CA LEU A 321 14.80 13.49 -16.02
C LEU A 321 14.71 14.48 -17.20
N GLU A 322 15.73 15.35 -17.34
CA GLU A 322 15.80 16.36 -18.41
C GLU A 322 16.10 15.78 -19.81
N ASP A 323 16.31 14.46 -19.92
CA ASP A 323 16.33 13.75 -21.20
C ASP A 323 14.91 13.52 -21.77
N TYR A 324 13.86 13.77 -20.98
CA TYR A 324 12.46 13.63 -21.40
C TYR A 324 11.83 14.96 -21.78
N ALA A 325 10.98 14.97 -22.79
CA ALA A 325 10.14 16.09 -23.18
C ALA A 325 8.67 15.75 -22.93
N TYR A 326 7.91 16.73 -22.44
CA TYR A 326 6.46 16.64 -22.38
C TYR A 326 5.88 16.85 -23.78
N LYS A 327 5.07 15.90 -24.26
CA LYS A 327 4.49 15.84 -25.61
C LYS A 327 3.62 17.06 -25.92
N GLY A 328 2.92 17.62 -24.94
CA GLY A 328 2.16 18.86 -25.12
C GLY A 328 3.02 20.06 -25.54
N HIS A 329 4.26 20.12 -25.06
CA HIS A 329 5.23 21.15 -25.48
C HIS A 329 5.82 20.93 -26.88
N LEU A 330 5.56 19.76 -27.48
CA LEU A 330 5.98 19.39 -28.83
C LEU A 330 4.85 19.54 -29.87
N GLY A 331 3.67 20.02 -29.44
CA GLY A 331 2.51 20.22 -30.32
C GLY A 331 1.61 18.99 -30.49
N LEU A 332 1.81 17.94 -29.69
CA LEU A 332 0.94 16.76 -29.66
C LEU A 332 -0.29 17.04 -28.77
N THR A 333 -1.40 16.37 -29.07
CA THR A 333 -2.71 16.61 -28.46
C THR A 333 -3.02 15.57 -27.39
N GLN A 334 -3.27 16.03 -26.15
CA GLN A 334 -3.76 15.19 -25.06
C GLN A 334 -5.16 14.63 -25.39
N GLY A 335 -5.43 13.38 -25.01
CA GLY A 335 -6.63 12.62 -25.36
C GLY A 335 -6.59 12.01 -26.78
N LYS A 336 -5.54 12.28 -27.56
CA LYS A 336 -5.34 11.71 -28.90
C LYS A 336 -3.99 11.01 -29.04
N ASP A 337 -2.90 11.74 -28.76
CA ASP A 337 -1.53 11.24 -28.93
C ASP A 337 -0.94 10.70 -27.61
N TYR A 338 -1.49 11.14 -26.48
CA TYR A 338 -1.18 10.72 -25.12
C TYR A 338 -2.35 11.05 -24.20
N ASP A 339 -2.41 10.46 -23.00
CA ASP A 339 -3.57 10.60 -22.10
C ASP A 339 -3.29 11.50 -20.91
N LEU A 340 -2.08 11.40 -20.38
CA LEU A 340 -1.72 11.99 -19.09
C LEU A 340 -1.05 13.34 -19.26
N ASP A 341 -1.39 14.28 -18.37
CA ASP A 341 -0.83 15.62 -18.34
C ASP A 341 0.63 15.63 -17.81
N GLU A 342 1.19 16.82 -17.67
CA GLU A 342 2.55 17.04 -17.17
C GLU A 342 2.77 16.59 -15.71
N HIS A 343 1.72 16.38 -14.93
CA HIS A 343 1.76 15.82 -13.58
C HIS A 343 1.62 14.29 -13.57
N ASN A 344 1.46 13.67 -14.74
CA ASN A 344 1.20 12.24 -14.92
C ASN A 344 -0.21 11.80 -14.49
N GLY A 345 -1.19 12.69 -14.67
CA GLY A 345 -2.57 12.39 -14.33
C GLY A 345 -3.58 12.94 -15.33
N ARG A 346 -4.85 12.73 -15.01
CA ARG A 346 -6.00 13.35 -15.71
C ARG A 346 -7.23 13.32 -14.81
N PHE A 347 -8.20 14.17 -15.13
CA PHE A 347 -9.55 14.02 -14.58
C PHE A 347 -10.29 12.90 -15.31
N CYS A 348 -10.86 11.95 -14.57
CA CYS A 348 -11.68 10.89 -15.13
C CYS A 348 -12.64 10.28 -14.11
N VAL A 349 -13.70 9.63 -14.60
CA VAL A 349 -14.52 8.71 -13.82
C VAL A 349 -13.75 7.43 -13.51
N THR A 350 -14.01 6.84 -12.35
CA THR A 350 -13.43 5.56 -11.94
C THR A 350 -14.49 4.73 -11.20
N PRO A 351 -14.28 3.42 -10.96
CA PRO A 351 -15.21 2.62 -10.16
C PRO A 351 -15.46 3.20 -8.76
N GLU A 352 -14.43 3.80 -8.14
CA GLU A 352 -14.53 4.40 -6.80
C GLU A 352 -15.03 5.86 -6.82
N PHE A 353 -14.86 6.57 -7.94
CA PHE A 353 -15.27 7.96 -8.14
C PHE A 353 -16.13 8.09 -9.42
N PRO A 354 -17.41 7.67 -9.38
CA PRO A 354 -18.29 7.70 -10.55
C PRO A 354 -18.61 9.12 -11.04
N GLU A 355 -18.53 10.12 -10.15
CA GLU A 355 -18.68 11.54 -10.49
C GLU A 355 -17.37 12.19 -11.00
N GLY A 356 -16.29 11.40 -11.06
CA GLY A 356 -14.99 11.84 -11.50
C GLY A 356 -14.07 12.35 -10.39
N VAL A 357 -12.77 12.13 -10.59
CA VAL A 357 -11.69 12.63 -9.75
C VAL A 357 -10.49 12.94 -10.63
N TRP A 358 -9.65 13.88 -10.24
CA TRP A 358 -8.32 13.98 -10.84
C TRP A 358 -7.41 12.93 -10.19
N ALA A 359 -6.73 12.12 -11.00
CA ALA A 359 -5.89 11.04 -10.49
C ALA A 359 -4.57 10.91 -11.24
N TYR A 360 -3.55 10.47 -10.51
CA TYR A 360 -2.27 10.02 -11.05
C TYR A 360 -2.39 8.58 -11.57
N PHE A 361 -1.53 8.21 -12.51
CA PHE A 361 -1.49 6.86 -13.07
C PHE A 361 -0.07 6.31 -13.12
N THR A 362 0.14 5.09 -12.65
CA THR A 362 1.36 4.31 -12.93
C THR A 362 1.45 4.08 -14.44
N THR A 363 2.55 4.47 -15.09
CA THR A 363 2.74 4.29 -16.53
C THR A 363 3.73 3.18 -16.85
N VAL A 364 3.34 2.27 -17.75
CA VAL A 364 4.15 1.13 -18.20
C VAL A 364 4.01 0.91 -19.71
N GLU A 365 4.95 0.16 -20.29
CA GLU A 365 4.84 -0.44 -21.62
C GLU A 365 3.96 -1.70 -21.61
N ASP A 366 3.82 -2.38 -22.74
CA ASP A 366 2.99 -3.60 -22.88
C ASP A 366 3.52 -4.80 -22.11
N ASP A 367 4.82 -4.84 -21.87
CA ASP A 367 5.49 -5.85 -21.06
C ASP A 367 5.59 -5.49 -19.57
N GLY A 368 5.02 -4.34 -19.16
CA GLY A 368 5.07 -3.85 -17.78
C GLY A 368 6.32 -3.02 -17.45
N THR A 369 7.22 -2.78 -18.41
CA THR A 369 8.38 -1.91 -18.23
C THR A 369 7.92 -0.51 -17.82
N PRO A 370 8.39 0.05 -16.68
CA PRO A 370 8.03 1.40 -16.26
C PRO A 370 8.39 2.48 -17.29
N VAL A 371 7.45 3.40 -17.52
CA VAL A 371 7.59 4.55 -18.42
C VAL A 371 7.61 5.82 -17.59
N PHE A 372 8.55 6.74 -17.86
CA PHE A 372 8.64 8.03 -17.16
C PHE A 372 7.34 8.84 -17.29
N PRO A 373 6.85 9.52 -16.23
CA PRO A 373 7.45 9.71 -14.90
C PRO A 373 6.97 8.69 -13.85
N TYR A 374 6.54 7.51 -14.31
CA TYR A 374 6.12 6.39 -13.50
C TYR A 374 4.81 6.63 -12.77
N ASN A 375 4.81 7.23 -11.58
CA ASN A 375 3.59 7.44 -10.79
C ASN A 375 3.17 8.91 -10.78
N VAL A 376 4.10 9.81 -10.51
CA VAL A 376 3.85 11.24 -10.30
C VAL A 376 4.87 12.03 -11.12
N GLY A 377 4.43 13.09 -11.79
CA GLY A 377 5.30 14.02 -12.49
C GLY A 377 6.27 14.76 -11.55
N ARG A 378 7.04 15.70 -12.10
CA ARG A 378 8.01 16.46 -11.30
C ARG A 378 7.37 17.34 -10.22
N ASN A 379 6.12 17.73 -10.42
CA ASN A 379 5.34 18.53 -9.50
C ASN A 379 4.06 17.79 -9.08
N TYR A 380 3.57 18.13 -7.89
CA TYR A 380 2.21 17.79 -7.47
C TYR A 380 1.19 18.59 -8.30
N TYR A 381 0.07 17.95 -8.62
CA TYR A 381 -1.11 18.60 -9.19
C TYR A 381 -1.87 19.42 -8.13
N GLY A 382 -2.04 18.86 -6.94
CA GLY A 382 -2.74 19.50 -5.83
C GLY A 382 -1.81 20.13 -4.78
N THR A 383 -2.40 20.70 -3.73
CA THR A 383 -1.65 21.26 -2.59
C THR A 383 -1.12 20.14 -1.69
N PRO A 384 0.21 19.88 -1.60
CA PRO A 384 0.75 18.74 -0.84
C PRO A 384 0.78 19.02 0.66
N SER A 385 -0.37 18.90 1.33
CA SER A 385 -0.54 19.18 2.76
C SER A 385 -0.43 17.93 3.66
N GLY A 386 -0.47 16.74 3.05
CA GLY A 386 -0.16 15.45 3.65
C GLY A 386 1.33 15.28 3.97
N GLY A 387 1.65 14.23 4.72
CA GLY A 387 3.02 14.00 5.18
C GLY A 387 3.10 13.14 6.44
N SER A 388 4.34 12.84 6.84
CA SER A 388 4.62 12.14 8.09
C SER A 388 4.30 13.03 9.30
N VAL A 389 3.72 12.44 10.34
CA VAL A 389 3.41 13.11 11.61
C VAL A 389 3.91 12.29 12.78
N ASN A 390 4.22 12.94 13.90
CA ASN A 390 4.76 12.24 15.08
C ASN A 390 3.68 11.48 15.87
N ALA A 391 2.40 11.87 15.73
CA ALA A 391 1.29 11.24 16.44
C ALA A 391 -0.04 11.46 15.70
N VAL A 392 -0.99 10.57 15.97
CA VAL A 392 -2.39 10.73 15.57
C VAL A 392 -3.10 11.59 16.61
N PRO A 393 -3.90 12.62 16.23
CA PRO A 393 -4.65 13.44 17.18
C PRO A 393 -5.68 12.63 17.98
N ALA A 394 -5.93 13.01 19.23
CA ALA A 394 -6.85 12.29 20.13
C ALA A 394 -8.30 12.24 19.63
N GLN A 395 -8.72 13.22 18.82
CA GLN A 395 -10.06 13.26 18.21
C GLN A 395 -10.20 12.37 16.97
N ALA A 396 -9.10 11.83 16.43
CA ALA A 396 -9.18 10.92 15.29
C ALA A 396 -9.66 9.55 15.76
N ILE A 397 -10.61 8.97 15.02
CA ILE A 397 -11.26 7.71 15.34
C ILE A 397 -10.44 6.59 14.69
N LYS A 398 -9.96 5.63 15.48
CA LYS A 398 -9.35 4.39 14.96
C LYS A 398 -10.45 3.58 14.27
N ILE A 399 -10.36 3.39 12.96
CA ILE A 399 -11.35 2.63 12.17
C ILE A 399 -10.84 1.24 11.79
N PHE A 400 -9.53 1.00 11.93
CA PHE A 400 -8.91 -0.29 11.65
C PHE A 400 -7.73 -0.55 12.59
N SER A 401 -7.61 -1.81 13.01
CA SER A 401 -6.47 -2.37 13.74
C SER A 401 -5.93 -3.57 12.96
N GLY A 402 -4.67 -3.52 12.57
CA GLY A 402 -3.93 -4.57 11.87
C GLY A 402 -2.76 -5.08 12.72
N GLY A 403 -1.81 -5.77 12.08
CA GLY A 403 -0.64 -6.32 12.75
C GLY A 403 -1.03 -7.26 13.88
N PRO A 404 -0.43 -7.11 15.07
CA PRO A 404 -0.77 -7.94 16.24
C PRO A 404 -2.21 -7.72 16.69
N ASN A 405 -2.79 -6.54 16.44
CA ASN A 405 -4.14 -6.18 16.89
C ASN A 405 -5.24 -6.56 15.90
N LYS A 406 -4.92 -7.23 14.79
CA LYS A 406 -5.93 -7.68 13.83
C LYS A 406 -6.91 -8.61 14.54
N GLN A 407 -8.20 -8.31 14.46
CA GLN A 407 -9.23 -9.20 15.00
C GLN A 407 -9.27 -10.49 14.18
N HIS A 408 -9.20 -11.63 14.87
CA HIS A 408 -9.41 -12.95 14.25
C HIS A 408 -10.90 -13.20 14.05
N GLN A 409 -11.25 -13.89 12.96
CA GLN A 409 -12.64 -14.24 12.66
C GLN A 409 -12.76 -15.68 12.17
N ALA A 410 -13.88 -16.33 12.44
CA ALA A 410 -14.18 -17.58 11.73
C ALA A 410 -14.65 -17.30 10.32
N LYS A 411 -14.10 -18.06 9.37
CA LYS A 411 -14.54 -18.08 7.99
C LYS A 411 -15.59 -19.14 7.74
N THR A 412 -15.31 -20.36 8.19
CA THR A 412 -16.15 -21.53 7.86
C THR A 412 -16.22 -22.48 9.02
N ILE A 413 -17.40 -23.08 9.21
CA ILE A 413 -17.62 -24.20 10.11
C ILE A 413 -18.29 -25.34 9.35
N SER A 414 -17.75 -26.55 9.48
CA SER A 414 -18.42 -27.77 9.03
C SER A 414 -18.49 -28.76 10.18
N SER A 415 -19.59 -29.50 10.28
CA SER A 415 -19.80 -30.50 11.31
C SER A 415 -20.26 -31.79 10.66
N THR A 416 -19.46 -32.83 10.78
CA THR A 416 -19.80 -34.18 10.30
C THR A 416 -19.62 -35.14 11.47
N ASN A 417 -20.71 -35.82 11.85
CA ASN A 417 -20.75 -36.64 13.07
C ASN A 417 -20.35 -35.81 14.32
N ASN A 418 -19.45 -36.35 15.14
CA ASN A 418 -18.88 -35.71 16.32
C ASN A 418 -17.63 -34.87 16.01
N VAL A 419 -17.35 -34.57 14.74
CA VAL A 419 -16.17 -33.78 14.33
C VAL A 419 -16.62 -32.45 13.79
N VAL A 420 -16.04 -31.37 14.28
CA VAL A 420 -16.24 -30.01 13.78
C VAL A 420 -14.92 -29.49 13.25
N THR A 421 -14.93 -29.05 12.00
CA THR A 421 -13.77 -28.41 11.36
C THR A 421 -14.05 -26.93 11.21
N PHE A 422 -13.07 -26.11 11.60
CA PHE A 422 -13.12 -24.66 11.50
C PHE A 422 -12.01 -24.17 10.60
N ILE A 423 -12.30 -23.10 9.85
CA ILE A 423 -11.30 -22.27 9.18
C ILE A 423 -11.36 -20.90 9.84
N TRP A 424 -10.25 -20.44 10.40
CA TRP A 424 -10.13 -19.15 11.09
C TRP A 424 -9.17 -18.23 10.35
N ASP A 425 -9.46 -16.93 10.35
CA ASP A 425 -8.44 -15.90 10.22
C ASP A 425 -7.62 -15.86 11.52
N THR A 426 -6.30 -15.86 11.38
CA THR A 426 -5.36 -15.82 12.48
C THR A 426 -4.36 -14.68 12.32
N VAL A 427 -3.62 -14.43 13.38
CA VAL A 427 -2.43 -13.58 13.38
C VAL A 427 -1.25 -14.52 13.54
N GLU A 428 -0.28 -14.41 12.64
CA GLU A 428 0.94 -15.22 12.69
C GLU A 428 1.68 -14.98 14.01
N GLY A 429 2.14 -16.06 14.66
CA GLY A 429 2.75 -16.02 16.00
C GLY A 429 1.76 -15.96 17.16
N ALA A 430 0.45 -15.81 16.91
CA ALA A 430 -0.55 -15.82 17.98
C ALA A 430 -0.94 -17.25 18.40
N SER A 431 -1.09 -17.45 19.71
CA SER A 431 -1.58 -18.70 20.29
C SER A 431 -3.10 -18.62 20.50
N TYR A 432 -3.79 -19.69 20.15
CA TYR A 432 -5.24 -19.78 20.18
C TYR A 432 -5.73 -21.01 20.94
N ARG A 433 -6.96 -20.90 21.43
CA ARG A 433 -7.75 -21.98 21.98
C ARG A 433 -9.18 -21.88 21.48
N VAL A 434 -9.81 -23.01 21.21
CA VAL A 434 -11.26 -23.06 20.93
C VAL A 434 -11.99 -23.56 22.16
N ASP A 435 -12.88 -22.74 22.71
CA ASP A 435 -13.82 -23.16 23.76
C ASP A 435 -15.13 -23.63 23.12
N ALA A 436 -15.86 -24.51 23.82
CA ALA A 436 -17.14 -25.04 23.38
C ALA A 436 -18.23 -24.82 24.43
N SER A 437 -19.47 -24.66 23.98
CA SER A 437 -20.64 -24.50 24.85
C SER A 437 -21.85 -25.22 24.26
N PRO A 438 -22.68 -25.85 25.11
CA PRO A 438 -23.98 -26.38 24.70
C PRO A 438 -25.08 -25.30 24.61
N ASP A 439 -24.92 -24.16 25.30
CA ASP A 439 -26.03 -23.24 25.61
C ASP A 439 -25.66 -21.73 25.59
N LEU A 440 -24.46 -21.36 25.14
CA LEU A 440 -23.87 -20.01 25.19
C LEU A 440 -23.58 -19.45 26.58
N LYS A 441 -23.92 -20.17 27.65
CA LYS A 441 -23.77 -19.72 29.04
C LYS A 441 -22.63 -20.46 29.73
N THR A 442 -22.63 -21.78 29.62
CA THR A 442 -21.61 -22.65 30.20
C THR A 442 -20.55 -22.90 29.14
N TRP A 443 -19.38 -22.29 29.33
CA TRP A 443 -18.24 -22.45 28.44
C TRP A 443 -17.26 -23.44 29.04
N TYR A 444 -16.88 -24.42 28.22
CA TYR A 444 -15.84 -25.37 28.55
C TYR A 444 -14.59 -25.01 27.77
N GLU A 445 -13.48 -24.93 28.49
CA GLU A 445 -12.18 -24.85 27.87
C GLU A 445 -12.00 -26.06 26.93
N GLY A 446 -11.80 -25.80 25.65
CA GLY A 446 -11.62 -26.87 24.69
C GLY A 446 -10.17 -27.31 24.56
N ASN A 447 -10.00 -28.52 24.04
CA ASN A 447 -8.70 -29.18 23.91
C ASN A 447 -7.94 -28.75 22.64
N VAL A 448 -8.56 -27.95 21.78
CA VAL A 448 -7.92 -27.43 20.57
C VAL A 448 -7.11 -26.20 20.96
N LYS A 449 -5.78 -26.36 20.91
CA LYS A 449 -4.79 -25.30 21.18
C LYS A 449 -3.72 -25.34 20.11
N PHE A 450 -3.33 -24.19 19.58
CA PHE A 450 -2.30 -24.08 18.55
C PHE A 450 -1.67 -22.69 18.55
N THR A 451 -0.47 -22.56 17.99
CA THR A 451 0.12 -21.29 17.59
C THR A 451 0.02 -21.20 16.07
N ALA A 452 -0.51 -20.09 15.56
CA ALA A 452 -0.70 -19.91 14.13
C ALA A 452 0.64 -19.54 13.46
N ASP A 453 1.00 -20.25 12.40
CA ASP A 453 2.17 -19.97 11.55
C ASP A 453 1.79 -19.13 10.30
N SER A 454 0.51 -18.80 10.16
CA SER A 454 -0.03 -18.04 9.04
C SER A 454 -1.24 -17.21 9.46
N ILE A 455 -1.83 -16.50 8.50
CA ILE A 455 -3.05 -15.70 8.69
C ILE A 455 -4.34 -16.49 8.50
N ASN A 456 -4.26 -17.79 8.19
CA ASN A 456 -5.40 -18.69 8.17
C ASN A 456 -5.04 -20.01 8.85
N GLN A 457 -5.94 -20.54 9.67
CA GLN A 457 -5.71 -21.82 10.33
C GLN A 457 -6.94 -22.72 10.26
N ASP A 458 -6.69 -23.97 9.85
CA ASP A 458 -7.64 -25.06 9.98
C ASP A 458 -7.49 -25.72 11.36
N SER A 459 -8.62 -26.00 12.02
CA SER A 459 -8.63 -26.69 13.31
C SER A 459 -9.79 -27.69 13.41
N ILE A 460 -9.58 -28.76 14.16
CA ILE A 460 -10.53 -29.86 14.31
C ILE A 460 -10.89 -30.03 15.79
N TYR A 461 -12.18 -29.92 16.11
CA TYR A 461 -12.74 -30.21 17.42
C TYR A 461 -13.54 -31.52 17.40
N ASN A 462 -13.18 -32.44 18.30
CA ASN A 462 -13.92 -33.68 18.51
C ASN A 462 -14.90 -33.50 19.68
N LYS A 463 -16.20 -33.52 19.39
CA LYS A 463 -17.28 -33.44 20.38
C LYS A 463 -17.17 -34.58 21.39
N PRO A 464 -17.08 -34.28 22.70
CA PRO A 464 -17.12 -35.29 23.74
C PRO A 464 -18.49 -35.99 23.72
N GLY A 465 -18.52 -37.32 23.82
CA GLY A 465 -19.80 -38.06 23.83
C GLY A 465 -20.73 -37.72 24.99
N SER A 466 -20.21 -37.09 26.05
CA SER A 466 -20.96 -36.63 27.22
C SER A 466 -21.53 -35.20 27.10
N ARG A 467 -21.19 -34.46 26.04
CA ARG A 467 -21.53 -33.04 25.91
C ARG A 467 -22.17 -32.73 24.56
N ALA A 468 -23.32 -32.07 24.59
CA ALA A 468 -24.03 -31.61 23.40
C ALA A 468 -23.52 -30.22 22.96
N ASP A 469 -22.23 -30.12 22.66
CA ASP A 469 -21.62 -28.85 22.26
C ASP A 469 -22.18 -28.36 20.92
N ARG A 470 -22.61 -27.10 20.87
CA ARG A 470 -23.25 -26.47 19.69
C ARG A 470 -22.63 -25.14 19.30
N PHE A 471 -22.02 -24.47 20.27
CA PHE A 471 -21.42 -23.17 20.13
C PHE A 471 -19.93 -23.27 20.36
N TYR A 472 -19.17 -22.53 19.58
CA TYR A 472 -17.72 -22.53 19.63
C TYR A 472 -17.23 -21.10 19.59
N ARG A 473 -16.16 -20.82 20.34
CA ARG A 473 -15.48 -19.53 20.23
C ARG A 473 -13.98 -19.71 20.19
N MET A 474 -13.31 -18.96 19.33
CA MET A 474 -11.86 -18.89 19.33
C MET A 474 -11.40 -17.75 20.22
N ILE A 475 -10.50 -18.09 21.14
CA ILE A 475 -9.86 -17.18 22.07
C ILE A 475 -8.38 -17.15 21.72
N ARG A 476 -7.82 -15.97 21.50
CA ARG A 476 -6.38 -15.81 21.46
C ARG A 476 -5.86 -15.72 22.88
N THR A 477 -4.94 -16.62 23.22
CA THR A 477 -4.40 -16.78 24.58
C THR A 477 -3.01 -16.17 24.75
N GLY A 478 -2.38 -15.72 23.67
CA GLY A 478 -1.08 -15.09 23.68
C GLY A 478 -0.58 -14.76 22.28
N ILE A 479 0.59 -14.14 22.22
CA ILE A 479 1.33 -13.82 21.00
C ILE A 479 2.82 -13.98 21.28
N GLU A 480 3.55 -14.60 20.35
CA GLU A 480 5.00 -14.72 20.43
C GLU A 480 5.69 -13.34 20.42
N ASP A 481 6.91 -13.26 20.94
CA ASP A 481 7.68 -12.01 20.95
C ASP A 481 7.88 -11.49 19.52
N PHE A 482 7.55 -10.22 19.31
CA PHE A 482 7.71 -9.52 18.05
C PHE A 482 8.20 -8.08 18.29
N ASP A 483 8.69 -7.43 17.25
CA ASP A 483 9.02 -6.01 17.27
C ASP A 483 7.74 -5.16 17.18
N ASN A 484 7.32 -4.66 18.34
CA ASN A 484 6.20 -3.74 18.49
C ASN A 484 6.62 -2.27 18.47
N SER A 485 7.85 -1.94 18.06
CA SER A 485 8.34 -0.55 18.06
C SER A 485 7.40 0.36 17.27
N GLY A 486 6.83 1.36 17.95
CA GLY A 486 5.89 2.33 17.38
C GLY A 486 4.42 1.90 17.31
N PHE A 487 4.10 0.68 17.74
CA PHE A 487 2.76 0.12 17.76
C PHE A 487 2.39 -0.32 19.18
N SER A 488 1.17 -0.01 19.60
CA SER A 488 0.65 -0.59 20.85
C SER A 488 0.21 -2.02 20.58
N ASP A 489 0.50 -2.94 21.50
CA ASP A 489 -0.15 -4.25 21.54
C ASP A 489 -1.34 -4.13 22.50
N ASP A 490 -2.52 -3.92 21.92
CA ASP A 490 -3.76 -3.67 22.66
C ASP A 490 -4.47 -5.00 23.00
N PHE A 491 -3.93 -6.17 22.59
CA PHE A 491 -4.64 -7.45 22.70
C PHE A 491 -4.45 -8.17 24.07
N GLY A 492 -3.82 -7.52 25.05
CA GLY A 492 -3.51 -8.10 26.38
C GLY A 492 -4.49 -7.81 27.53
N ASP A 493 -5.48 -6.93 27.37
CA ASP A 493 -6.33 -6.45 28.48
C ASP A 493 -7.70 -7.18 28.63
N GLY A 494 -7.85 -8.35 28.00
CA GLY A 494 -9.04 -9.18 28.18
C GLY A 494 -9.06 -9.86 29.56
N PRO A 495 -10.22 -9.96 30.26
CA PRO A 495 -10.26 -10.57 31.59
C PRO A 495 -9.77 -12.01 31.52
N GLU A 496 -8.94 -12.41 32.49
CA GLU A 496 -8.61 -13.82 32.71
C GLU A 496 -9.91 -14.65 32.67
N PRO A 497 -9.89 -15.87 32.09
CA PRO A 497 -11.03 -16.76 32.19
C PRO A 497 -11.36 -16.93 33.66
N GLY A 498 -12.51 -16.42 34.10
CA GLY A 498 -12.97 -16.58 35.47
C GLY A 498 -12.99 -18.07 35.80
N ASN A 499 -12.01 -18.50 36.59
CA ASN A 499 -11.88 -19.86 37.08
C ASN A 499 -13.07 -20.08 38.04
N ASN A 500 -14.17 -20.62 37.54
CA ASN A 500 -15.28 -21.06 38.40
C ASN A 500 -14.90 -22.39 39.07
N ASN A 501 -13.94 -22.33 40.00
CA ASN A 501 -13.84 -23.26 41.12
C ASN A 501 -14.29 -22.49 42.36
N GLY A 502 -15.49 -22.80 42.84
CA GLY A 502 -16.25 -21.93 43.74
C GLY A 502 -15.85 -21.94 45.21
N ALA A 503 -16.32 -20.93 45.93
CA ALA A 503 -16.85 -20.98 47.30
C ALA A 503 -17.27 -19.57 47.71
N GLY A 504 -18.38 -19.43 48.44
CA GLY A 504 -19.05 -18.16 48.69
C GLY A 504 -18.34 -17.17 49.61
N GLY A 505 -18.76 -15.90 49.48
CA GLY A 505 -18.46 -14.80 50.40
C GLY A 505 -19.23 -13.54 49.98
N ILE A 506 -20.01 -12.98 50.91
CA ILE A 506 -21.03 -11.95 50.69
C ILE A 506 -20.49 -10.54 51.05
N ASN A 507 -20.79 -9.55 50.18
CA ASN A 507 -21.11 -8.12 50.43
C ASN A 507 -20.01 -7.01 50.56
N PRO A 508 -20.35 -5.70 50.47
CA PRO A 508 -20.58 -4.94 49.22
C PRO A 508 -19.95 -3.52 49.19
N GLY A 509 -20.04 -2.83 48.04
CA GLY A 509 -20.22 -1.36 48.04
C GLY A 509 -19.42 -0.56 47.00
N GLY A 510 -20.13 0.26 46.21
CA GLY A 510 -19.59 1.54 45.72
C GLY A 510 -19.72 1.89 44.23
N GLY A 511 -20.91 2.36 43.81
CA GLY A 511 -21.10 3.55 42.96
C GLY A 511 -20.56 3.56 41.51
N GLY A 512 -21.46 3.40 40.55
CA GLY A 512 -21.19 3.63 39.12
C GLY A 512 -21.41 5.07 38.63
N GLY A 513 -20.85 5.33 37.44
CA GLY A 513 -21.19 6.42 36.52
C GLY A 513 -20.69 6.05 35.10
N PRO A 514 -21.49 6.10 34.03
CA PRO A 514 -21.24 5.31 32.82
C PRO A 514 -20.41 6.06 31.78
N GLY A 515 -19.29 5.48 31.38
CA GLY A 515 -18.61 5.76 30.11
C GLY A 515 -19.16 4.85 29.03
N GLY A 516 -19.75 5.41 27.98
CA GLY A 516 -20.10 4.69 26.76
C GLY A 516 -18.84 4.39 25.96
N GLY A 517 -18.26 3.21 26.15
CA GLY A 517 -17.19 2.65 25.33
C GLY A 517 -17.63 1.32 24.74
N SER A 518 -17.56 1.20 23.42
CA SER A 518 -17.67 -0.06 22.69
C SER A 518 -16.57 -1.01 23.18
N ASN A 519 -16.99 -2.15 23.73
CA ASN A 519 -16.17 -3.16 24.39
C ASN A 519 -15.42 -4.01 23.34
N PRO A 520 -14.07 -4.09 23.35
CA PRO A 520 -13.33 -4.96 22.44
C PRO A 520 -13.17 -6.33 23.10
N THR A 521 -14.20 -7.18 23.06
CA THR A 521 -14.03 -8.57 23.52
C THR A 521 -13.44 -9.40 22.37
N GLY A 522 -12.18 -9.80 22.47
CA GLY A 522 -11.44 -10.61 21.48
C GLY A 522 -11.90 -12.07 21.32
N ASN A 523 -13.20 -12.35 21.47
CA ASN A 523 -13.79 -13.67 21.40
C ASN A 523 -14.79 -13.72 20.23
N ASP A 524 -14.50 -14.55 19.23
CA ASP A 524 -15.35 -14.70 18.05
C ASP A 524 -16.22 -15.96 18.19
N LEU A 525 -17.55 -15.78 18.16
CA LEU A 525 -18.56 -16.81 18.45
C LEU A 525 -19.20 -17.35 17.17
N ILE A 526 -19.30 -18.67 17.02
CA ILE A 526 -19.96 -19.34 15.87
C ILE A 526 -20.80 -20.53 16.32
N VAL A 527 -21.89 -20.78 15.59
CA VAL A 527 -22.82 -21.90 15.78
C VAL A 527 -22.58 -22.96 14.71
N ALA A 528 -22.44 -24.23 15.11
CA ALA A 528 -22.40 -25.33 14.13
C ALA A 528 -23.82 -25.65 13.62
N PRO A 529 -23.99 -25.98 12.33
CA PRO A 529 -25.25 -26.50 11.81
C PRO A 529 -25.65 -27.76 12.57
N ASP A 530 -26.87 -27.77 13.12
CA ASP A 530 -27.42 -28.93 13.82
C ASP A 530 -27.85 -29.98 12.78
N GLN A 531 -27.13 -31.08 12.65
CA GLN A 531 -27.47 -32.18 11.74
C GLN A 531 -28.60 -33.08 12.29
N GLY A 532 -29.47 -32.55 13.17
CA GLY A 532 -30.47 -33.35 13.84
C GLY A 532 -31.60 -32.57 14.49
N ARG A 533 -32.37 -31.79 13.71
CA ARG A 533 -33.81 -31.58 13.95
C ARG A 533 -34.48 -31.00 12.70
N ALA A 534 -35.25 -31.84 12.02
CA ALA A 534 -36.44 -31.36 11.31
C ALA A 534 -37.44 -30.91 12.39
N GLY A 535 -37.86 -29.65 12.35
CA GLY A 535 -38.80 -29.05 13.28
C GLY A 535 -38.55 -27.58 13.51
#